data_AF-A0A5K7ZQU7-F1
#
_entry.id   AF-A0A5K7ZQU7-F1
#
_cell.length_a   1.000
_cell.length_b   1.000
_cell.length_c   1.000
_cell.angle_alpha   90.00
_cell.angle_beta   90.00
_cell.angle_gamma   90.00
#
_symmetry.space_group_name_H-M   'P 1'
#
loop_
_entity.id
_entity.type
_entity.pdbx_description
1 polymer ?
#
loop_
_entity_poly.entity_id
_entity_poly.type
_entity_poly.pdbx_seq_one_letter_code
_entity_poly.pdbx_strand_id
1 'polypeptide(L)'
;MFRGKMEAFKTMTLLLTLMFLLTGGLIFVSPAKAHYPDSDSDYSYWKSVGRQAAAKAIRMLREEAPWFGTKDLIALSNAGYAEIDGGVTMGALDGLSETLGVSRGNNSLVEIHSAADKDLWFAIYQKRSGYCVYLQVDPDAPCGKFHRGWGNRESLFSIAVMEQINATHLFDNAEEYAEKFSNSIFGGNEFRIVTIANAVAEEAPGYAVRSFEFHDHYCPGVTSGILMAQYVKTFYPLDTGGSYFVQGVSPACKEDALLVMLNTTPGKKGYGVTYPTSEDIANWPTWAQSARNIIYWKETSSSSWVALVLEKQSGTTGCPDYGNSVLNKLCSDLWYLERLDQPEEFITVLKAITLPDGTVPKDFARPGVDAILLLDELVE
;
A
#
# COMPACT_ATOMS: atom_id res chain seq x y z
N MET A 1 -23.31 60.92 47.41
CA MET A 1 -23.73 59.92 46.38
C MET A 1 -22.92 60.07 45.08
N PHE A 2 -21.58 60.12 45.15
CA PHE A 2 -20.71 60.35 43.99
C PHE A 2 -19.31 59.75 44.21
N ARG A 3 -19.24 58.53 44.75
CA ARG A 3 -17.95 57.84 45.01
C ARG A 3 -17.93 56.36 44.61
N GLY A 4 -19.00 55.87 43.97
CA GLY A 4 -19.14 54.48 43.50
C GLY A 4 -19.14 54.31 41.98
N LYS A 5 -19.10 55.39 41.19
CA LYS A 5 -19.11 55.32 39.71
C LYS A 5 -17.72 55.45 39.06
N MET A 6 -16.67 55.76 39.83
CA MET A 6 -15.31 55.95 39.30
C MET A 6 -14.43 54.70 39.40
N GLU A 7 -14.76 53.74 40.27
CA GLU A 7 -14.06 52.45 40.38
C GLU A 7 -14.51 51.45 39.31
N ALA A 8 -15.79 51.47 38.92
CA ALA A 8 -16.32 50.61 37.86
C ALA A 8 -15.77 50.95 36.46
N PHE A 9 -15.39 52.20 36.21
CA PHE A 9 -14.83 52.62 34.93
C PHE A 9 -13.34 52.22 34.78
N LYS A 10 -12.59 52.13 35.89
CA LYS A 10 -11.20 51.68 35.90
C LYS A 10 -11.07 50.16 35.77
N THR A 11 -11.98 49.38 36.35
CA THR A 11 -11.99 47.90 36.19
C THR A 11 -12.44 47.49 34.79
N MET A 12 -13.39 48.20 34.17
CA MET A 12 -13.86 47.89 32.81
C MET A 12 -12.83 48.26 31.73
N THR A 13 -12.02 49.30 31.95
CA THR A 13 -10.95 49.68 31.02
C THR A 13 -9.72 48.75 31.11
N LEU A 14 -9.47 48.14 32.28
CA LEU A 14 -8.39 47.15 32.48
C LEU A 14 -8.76 45.75 31.90
N LEU A 15 -10.05 45.38 31.92
CA LEU A 15 -10.55 44.14 31.29
C LEU A 15 -10.61 44.23 29.75
N LEU A 16 -10.87 45.41 29.19
CA LEU A 16 -10.87 45.63 27.73
C LEU A 16 -9.47 45.71 27.12
N THR A 17 -8.45 46.19 27.86
CA THR A 17 -7.05 46.08 27.42
C THR A 17 -6.47 44.68 27.60
N LEU A 18 -6.94 43.89 28.57
CA LEU A 18 -6.54 42.49 28.72
C LEU A 18 -7.23 41.55 27.69
N MET A 19 -8.46 41.86 27.24
CA MET A 19 -9.11 41.13 26.14
C MET A 19 -8.55 41.47 24.74
N PHE A 20 -7.96 42.65 24.54
CA PHE A 20 -7.25 42.98 23.30
C PHE A 20 -5.82 42.41 23.24
N LEU A 21 -5.22 42.06 24.39
CA LEU A 21 -3.96 41.31 24.46
C LEU A 21 -4.13 39.79 24.32
N LEU A 22 -5.37 39.28 24.36
CA LEU A 22 -5.70 37.85 24.16
C LEU A 22 -6.31 37.53 22.78
N THR A 23 -6.48 38.53 21.92
CA THR A 23 -7.01 38.35 20.54
C THR A 23 -6.14 38.98 19.45
N GLY A 24 -4.97 39.54 19.81
CA GLY A 24 -4.01 40.16 18.89
C GLY A 24 -2.81 39.28 18.51
N GLY A 25 -2.83 37.99 18.83
CA GLY A 25 -1.88 37.01 18.30
C GLY A 25 -2.17 36.70 16.84
N LEU A 26 -2.02 37.69 15.96
CA LEU A 26 -1.64 37.41 14.58
C LEU A 26 -0.24 36.79 14.66
N ILE A 27 -0.20 35.50 14.98
CA ILE A 27 0.84 34.64 14.45
C ILE A 27 0.61 34.77 12.96
N PHE A 28 1.34 35.69 12.33
CA PHE A 28 1.80 35.44 10.99
C PHE A 28 2.55 34.12 11.09
N VAL A 29 1.77 33.03 10.99
CA VAL A 29 2.25 31.83 10.35
C VAL A 29 2.60 32.40 8.99
N SER A 30 3.86 32.83 8.86
CA SER A 30 4.51 32.84 7.56
C SER A 30 4.01 31.56 6.94
N PRO A 31 3.38 31.59 5.74
CA PRO A 31 3.05 30.33 5.09
C PRO A 31 4.31 29.52 5.26
N ALA A 32 4.21 28.34 5.90
CA ALA A 32 5.33 27.43 5.94
C ALA A 32 5.72 27.39 4.47
N LYS A 33 6.80 28.10 4.12
CA LYS A 33 7.33 28.03 2.79
C LYS A 33 7.59 26.55 2.76
N ALA A 34 6.84 25.82 1.94
CA ALA A 34 7.27 24.53 1.47
C ALA A 34 8.68 24.84 0.98
N HIS A 35 9.64 24.57 1.86
CA HIS A 35 11.03 24.84 1.63
C HIS A 35 11.35 23.70 0.70
N TYR A 36 11.03 23.88 -0.59
CA TYR A 36 11.55 23.03 -1.64
C TYR A 36 13.05 23.17 -1.45
N PRO A 37 13.69 22.16 -0.83
CA PRO A 37 15.11 22.25 -0.63
C PRO A 37 15.74 22.30 -2.02
N ASP A 38 16.90 22.93 -2.12
CA ASP A 38 17.66 23.10 -3.35
C ASP A 38 17.72 21.77 -4.12
N SER A 39 16.80 21.60 -5.09
CA SER A 39 16.26 20.29 -5.47
C SER A 39 17.30 19.39 -6.09
N ASP A 40 18.33 20.00 -6.67
CA ASP A 40 19.43 19.30 -7.33
C ASP A 40 20.42 18.70 -6.32
N SER A 41 20.61 19.33 -5.15
CA SER A 41 21.56 18.87 -4.14
C SER A 41 21.04 17.69 -3.32
N ASP A 42 19.77 17.75 -2.88
CA ASP A 42 19.13 16.67 -2.13
C ASP A 42 18.82 15.47 -3.03
N TYR A 43 18.34 15.71 -4.26
CA TYR A 43 18.17 14.66 -5.25
C TYR A 43 19.50 13.96 -5.57
N SER A 44 20.58 14.72 -5.80
CA SER A 44 21.91 14.14 -6.07
C SER A 44 22.46 13.34 -4.89
N TYR A 45 22.20 13.80 -3.66
CA TYR A 45 22.55 13.07 -2.44
C TYR A 45 21.81 11.73 -2.38
N TRP A 46 20.47 11.72 -2.49
CA TRP A 46 19.69 10.48 -2.44
C TRP A 46 20.01 9.54 -3.60
N LYS A 47 20.28 10.09 -4.79
CA LYS A 47 20.81 9.32 -5.91
C LYS A 47 22.15 8.64 -5.57
N SER A 48 23.04 9.32 -4.86
CA SER A 48 24.27 8.71 -4.34
C SER A 48 23.99 7.65 -3.26
N VAL A 49 22.98 7.82 -2.41
CA VAL A 49 22.57 6.80 -1.42
C VAL A 49 22.07 5.54 -2.13
N GLY A 50 21.21 5.68 -3.14
CA GLY A 50 20.74 4.56 -3.96
C GLY A 50 21.89 3.81 -4.66
N ARG A 51 22.86 4.54 -5.23
CA ARG A 51 24.08 3.94 -5.80
C ARG A 51 24.91 3.18 -4.75
N GLN A 52 25.04 3.73 -3.54
CA GLN A 52 25.77 3.08 -2.44
C GLN A 52 25.06 1.82 -1.95
N ALA A 53 23.73 1.84 -1.85
CA ALA A 53 22.93 0.66 -1.51
C ALA A 53 23.11 -0.46 -2.55
N ALA A 54 22.96 -0.12 -3.84
CA ALA A 54 23.19 -1.05 -4.94
C ALA A 54 24.61 -1.64 -4.94
N ALA A 55 25.64 -0.79 -4.78
CA ALA A 55 27.03 -1.25 -4.74
C ALA A 55 27.32 -2.17 -3.54
N LYS A 56 26.77 -1.84 -2.35
CA LYS A 56 26.91 -2.68 -1.15
C LYS A 56 26.23 -4.04 -1.35
N ALA A 57 25.02 -4.05 -1.91
CA ALA A 57 24.30 -5.28 -2.21
C ALA A 57 25.05 -6.17 -3.23
N ILE A 58 25.55 -5.58 -4.32
CA ILE A 58 26.36 -6.31 -5.32
C ILE A 58 27.59 -6.93 -4.66
N ARG A 59 28.28 -6.21 -3.77
CA ARG A 59 29.46 -6.73 -3.07
C ARG A 59 29.10 -7.96 -2.22
N MET A 60 28.06 -7.85 -1.39
CA MET A 60 27.60 -8.95 -0.53
C MET A 60 27.18 -10.17 -1.36
N LEU A 61 26.42 -9.95 -2.44
CA LEU A 61 26.01 -11.04 -3.34
C LEU A 61 27.20 -11.73 -4.03
N ARG A 62 28.23 -10.97 -4.43
CA ARG A 62 29.43 -11.55 -5.05
C ARG A 62 30.29 -12.35 -4.08
N GLU A 63 30.31 -11.95 -2.80
CA GLU A 63 31.05 -12.64 -1.76
C GLU A 63 30.42 -14.01 -1.44
N GLU A 64 29.09 -14.07 -1.36
CA GLU A 64 28.36 -15.30 -1.01
C GLU A 64 28.02 -16.19 -2.21
N ALA A 65 27.65 -15.58 -3.33
CA ALA A 65 27.12 -16.25 -4.51
C ALA A 65 27.87 -15.85 -5.79
N PRO A 66 29.21 -16.01 -5.88
CA PRO A 66 30.03 -15.49 -6.98
C PRO A 66 29.65 -16.02 -8.36
N TRP A 67 29.08 -17.23 -8.42
CA TRP A 67 28.60 -17.88 -9.64
C TRP A 67 27.37 -17.20 -10.23
N PHE A 68 26.62 -16.51 -9.37
CA PHE A 68 25.39 -15.82 -9.68
C PHE A 68 25.74 -14.35 -9.92
N GLY A 69 25.86 -13.97 -11.19
CA GLY A 69 26.19 -12.60 -11.57
C GLY A 69 25.11 -11.58 -11.18
N THR A 70 25.35 -10.30 -11.51
CA THR A 70 24.44 -9.17 -11.23
C THR A 70 23.30 -9.05 -12.26
N LYS A 71 22.86 -10.18 -12.83
CA LYS A 71 21.68 -10.26 -13.71
C LYS A 71 20.48 -10.76 -12.90
N ASP A 72 19.29 -10.59 -13.45
CA ASP A 72 18.04 -11.09 -12.85
C ASP A 72 17.83 -10.56 -11.41
N LEU A 73 18.09 -9.27 -11.23
CA LEU A 73 17.91 -8.56 -9.97
C LEU A 73 16.51 -7.97 -9.89
N ILE A 74 15.91 -8.03 -8.71
CA ILE A 74 14.74 -7.25 -8.31
C ILE A 74 15.19 -6.31 -7.19
N ALA A 75 14.81 -5.04 -7.30
CA ALA A 75 14.98 -4.04 -6.25
C ALA A 75 13.62 -3.63 -5.71
N LEU A 76 13.47 -3.71 -4.39
CA LEU A 76 12.31 -3.20 -3.65
C LEU A 76 12.79 -2.05 -2.75
N SER A 77 12.01 -0.98 -2.66
CA SER A 77 12.32 0.13 -1.74
C SER A 77 11.08 0.97 -1.50
N ASN A 78 10.98 1.58 -0.32
CA ASN A 78 10.03 2.66 -0.03
C ASN A 78 10.58 4.06 -0.36
N ALA A 79 11.71 4.16 -1.05
CA ALA A 79 12.25 5.43 -1.52
C ALA A 79 11.22 6.20 -2.36
N GLY A 80 11.12 7.50 -2.15
CA GLY A 80 10.09 8.36 -2.72
C GLY A 80 8.83 8.49 -1.86
N TYR A 81 8.61 7.58 -0.90
CA TYR A 81 7.62 7.72 0.15
C TYR A 81 8.26 8.11 1.48
N ALA A 82 9.29 7.38 1.91
CA ALA A 82 10.02 7.68 3.13
C ALA A 82 10.70 9.07 3.03
N GLU A 83 10.58 9.85 4.09
CA GLU A 83 11.20 11.16 4.23
C GLU A 83 12.20 11.14 5.39
N ILE A 84 13.37 11.72 5.19
CA ILE A 84 14.40 11.87 6.23
C ILE A 84 14.62 13.38 6.42
N ASP A 85 14.39 13.88 7.63
CA ASP A 85 14.39 15.30 7.97
C ASP A 85 13.48 16.16 7.05
N GLY A 86 12.35 15.59 6.61
CA GLY A 86 11.43 16.23 5.66
C GLY A 86 11.95 16.30 4.22
N GLY A 87 13.08 15.64 3.93
CA GLY A 87 13.65 15.51 2.60
C GLY A 87 13.12 14.28 1.86
N VAL A 88 12.70 14.45 0.62
CA VAL A 88 12.21 13.36 -0.25
C VAL A 88 13.35 12.46 -0.71
N THR A 89 13.15 11.15 -0.66
CA THR A 89 14.20 10.15 -0.95
C THR A 89 14.19 9.62 -2.39
N MET A 90 13.35 10.18 -3.26
CA MET A 90 13.07 9.64 -4.61
C MET A 90 14.31 9.48 -5.50
N GLY A 91 15.35 10.32 -5.31
CA GLY A 91 16.61 10.20 -6.06
C GLY A 91 17.28 8.83 -5.89
N ALA A 92 17.06 8.15 -4.76
CA ALA A 92 17.61 6.82 -4.51
C ALA A 92 17.11 5.77 -5.52
N LEU A 93 15.89 5.90 -6.04
CA LEU A 93 15.35 5.01 -7.08
C LEU A 93 16.17 5.07 -8.37
N ASP A 94 16.59 6.27 -8.78
CA ASP A 94 17.45 6.47 -9.95
C ASP A 94 18.87 5.95 -9.70
N GLY A 95 19.36 6.07 -8.47
CA GLY A 95 20.63 5.49 -8.06
C GLY A 95 20.65 3.96 -8.16
N LEU A 96 19.58 3.31 -7.71
CA LEU A 96 19.37 1.87 -7.84
C LEU A 96 19.27 1.47 -9.33
N SER A 97 18.41 2.16 -10.08
CA SER A 97 18.16 1.86 -11.50
C SER A 97 19.43 1.94 -12.33
N GLU A 98 20.22 3.00 -12.17
CA GLU A 98 21.48 3.20 -12.90
C GLU A 98 22.52 2.13 -12.57
N THR A 99 22.58 1.66 -11.32
CA THR A 99 23.62 0.73 -10.85
C THR A 99 23.26 -0.72 -11.10
N LEU A 100 21.98 -1.09 -10.95
CA LEU A 100 21.50 -2.47 -11.03
C LEU A 100 20.88 -2.81 -12.40
N GLY A 101 20.58 -1.81 -13.24
CA GLY A 101 19.85 -2.01 -14.50
C GLY A 101 18.38 -2.39 -14.28
N VAL A 102 17.83 -2.07 -13.11
CA VAL A 102 16.43 -2.31 -12.77
C VAL A 102 15.55 -1.13 -13.19
N SER A 103 14.28 -1.38 -13.45
CA SER A 103 13.32 -0.32 -13.79
C SER A 103 11.89 -0.72 -13.44
N ARG A 104 11.02 0.29 -13.32
CA ARG A 104 9.58 0.05 -13.15
C ARG A 104 8.97 -0.64 -14.38
N GLY A 105 9.48 -0.34 -15.58
CA GLY A 105 8.90 -0.78 -16.86
C GLY A 105 9.12 -2.27 -17.16
N ASN A 106 10.22 -2.86 -16.70
CA ASN A 106 10.47 -4.30 -16.78
C ASN A 106 10.13 -5.04 -15.48
N ASN A 107 9.34 -4.43 -14.60
CA ASN A 107 8.93 -4.97 -13.29
C ASN A 107 10.08 -5.46 -12.40
N SER A 108 11.25 -4.84 -12.49
CA SER A 108 12.41 -5.21 -11.65
C SER A 108 12.76 -4.17 -10.58
N LEU A 109 12.15 -2.98 -10.63
CA LEU A 109 12.12 -2.01 -9.55
C LEU A 109 10.67 -1.86 -9.07
N VAL A 110 10.42 -2.13 -7.79
CA VAL A 110 9.09 -2.01 -7.18
C VAL A 110 9.15 -0.97 -6.07
N GLU A 111 8.36 0.09 -6.25
CA GLU A 111 8.32 1.27 -5.38
C GLU A 111 7.25 1.09 -4.29
N ILE A 112 7.63 0.49 -3.16
CA ILE A 112 6.69 0.06 -2.13
C ILE A 112 6.09 1.28 -1.40
N HIS A 113 4.75 1.40 -1.44
CA HIS A 113 4.05 2.45 -0.73
C HIS A 113 4.36 2.41 0.77
N SER A 114 4.54 3.57 1.37
CA SER A 114 4.87 3.67 2.79
C SER A 114 4.43 5.00 3.37
N ALA A 115 4.30 5.06 4.69
CA ALA A 115 4.14 6.34 5.36
C ALA A 115 5.48 7.09 5.35
N ALA A 116 5.40 8.43 5.30
CA ALA A 116 6.58 9.28 5.19
C ALA A 116 7.55 9.16 6.38
N ASP A 117 7.04 8.78 7.56
CA ASP A 117 7.79 8.64 8.80
C ASP A 117 8.54 7.29 8.92
N LYS A 118 8.45 6.41 7.92
CA LYS A 118 9.13 5.11 7.96
C LYS A 118 10.58 5.22 7.54
N ASP A 119 11.42 4.38 8.16
CA ASP A 119 12.83 4.24 7.79
C ASP A 119 12.98 3.95 6.30
N LEU A 120 13.94 4.61 5.66
CA LEU A 120 14.30 4.33 4.27
C LEU A 120 15.03 2.99 4.19
N TRP A 121 14.58 2.10 3.31
CA TRP A 121 15.21 0.79 3.13
C TRP A 121 15.29 0.36 1.66
N PHE A 122 16.16 -0.62 1.42
CA PHE A 122 16.40 -1.24 0.12
C PHE A 122 16.50 -2.76 0.27
N ALA A 123 15.82 -3.50 -0.59
CA ALA A 123 15.97 -4.95 -0.69
C ALA A 123 16.35 -5.32 -2.13
N ILE A 124 17.51 -5.95 -2.32
CA ILE A 124 18.04 -6.36 -3.62
C ILE A 124 18.03 -7.89 -3.66
N TYR A 125 17.11 -8.46 -4.44
CA TYR A 125 16.93 -9.89 -4.58
C TYR A 125 17.49 -10.40 -5.91
N GLN A 126 18.30 -11.45 -5.85
CA GLN A 126 18.87 -12.13 -7.01
C GLN A 126 18.03 -13.39 -7.28
N LYS A 127 17.28 -13.42 -8.38
CA LYS A 127 16.26 -14.46 -8.63
C LYS A 127 16.80 -15.88 -8.66
N ARG A 128 17.98 -16.11 -9.23
CA ARG A 128 18.54 -17.44 -9.47
C ARG A 128 19.16 -18.08 -8.24
N SER A 129 19.86 -17.29 -7.42
CA SER A 129 20.41 -17.76 -6.15
C SER A 129 19.36 -17.71 -5.05
N GLY A 130 18.36 -16.85 -5.19
CA GLY A 130 17.37 -16.59 -4.16
C GLY A 130 17.90 -15.78 -2.99
N TYR A 131 19.09 -15.20 -3.08
CA TYR A 131 19.61 -14.31 -2.03
C TYR A 131 18.99 -12.92 -2.14
N CYS A 132 18.58 -12.37 -1.00
CA CYS A 132 18.18 -10.98 -0.83
C CYS A 132 19.12 -10.27 0.12
N VAL A 133 19.66 -9.13 -0.31
CA VAL A 133 20.35 -8.20 0.57
C VAL A 133 19.37 -7.13 1.02
N TYR A 134 19.17 -7.00 2.33
CA TYR A 134 18.38 -5.94 2.94
C TYR A 134 19.30 -4.90 3.57
N LEU A 135 19.03 -3.64 3.28
CA LEU A 135 19.75 -2.48 3.77
C LEU A 135 18.75 -1.46 4.31
N GLN A 136 18.80 -1.15 5.60
CA GLN A 136 18.06 -0.04 6.19
C GLN A 136 19.00 1.13 6.41
N VAL A 137 18.63 2.31 5.92
CA VAL A 137 19.40 3.53 6.14
C VAL A 137 19.32 3.91 7.62
N ASP A 138 20.46 4.25 8.20
CA ASP A 138 20.49 4.79 9.55
C ASP A 138 19.79 6.17 9.53
N PRO A 139 18.74 6.41 10.35
CA PRO A 139 18.06 7.70 10.37
C PRO A 139 18.98 8.85 10.78
N ASP A 140 20.05 8.56 11.54
CA ASP A 140 21.09 9.52 11.91
C ASP A 140 22.24 9.56 10.88
N ALA A 141 22.14 8.80 9.79
CA ALA A 141 23.12 8.87 8.71
C ALA A 141 23.20 10.30 8.18
N PRO A 142 24.40 10.84 7.97
CA PRO A 142 24.63 12.17 7.42
C PRO A 142 23.77 12.53 6.19
N CYS A 143 22.61 13.18 6.36
CA CYS A 143 21.77 13.68 5.26
C CYS A 143 22.10 15.15 4.94
N GLY A 144 21.76 15.59 3.72
CA GLY A 144 22.16 16.89 3.17
C GLY A 144 21.67 18.11 3.98
N LYS A 145 22.63 18.80 4.60
CA LYS A 145 22.83 20.28 4.69
C LYS A 145 23.96 20.69 5.65
N PHE A 146 24.47 19.76 6.48
CA PHE A 146 25.51 20.06 7.48
C PHE A 146 26.89 19.43 7.27
N HIS A 147 27.17 18.79 6.14
CA HIS A 147 28.44 18.08 5.97
C HIS A 147 29.47 18.84 5.13
N ARG A 148 30.00 19.93 5.69
CA ARG A 148 31.39 20.34 5.44
C ARG A 148 32.26 19.74 6.54
N GLY A 149 32.72 18.51 6.32
CA GLY A 149 33.71 17.86 7.16
C GLY A 149 33.12 16.82 8.11
N TRP A 150 32.87 15.62 7.59
CA TRP A 150 33.02 14.42 8.41
C TRP A 150 33.58 13.29 7.56
N GLY A 151 34.60 12.64 8.13
CA GLY A 151 35.51 11.72 7.47
C GLY A 151 35.28 10.27 7.83
N ASN A 152 34.03 9.83 8.04
CA ASN A 152 33.77 8.39 8.05
C ASN A 152 32.48 8.04 7.30
N ARG A 153 32.64 7.27 6.21
CA ARG A 153 31.57 6.74 5.34
C ARG A 153 31.00 5.41 5.87
N GLU A 154 31.40 4.98 7.07
CA GLU A 154 31.28 3.58 7.47
C GLU A 154 29.91 3.12 8.02
N SER A 155 28.97 4.01 8.38
CA SER A 155 27.66 3.56 8.91
C SER A 155 26.45 4.21 8.22
N LEU A 156 26.37 4.17 6.88
CA LEU A 156 25.15 4.59 6.16
C LEU A 156 23.93 3.72 6.48
N PHE A 157 24.15 2.45 6.84
CA PHE A 157 23.08 1.48 7.03
C PHE A 157 23.11 0.95 8.47
N SER A 158 22.00 1.13 9.19
CA SER A 158 21.78 0.59 10.54
C SER A 158 21.52 -0.92 10.51
N ILE A 159 20.94 -1.42 9.41
CA ILE A 159 20.79 -2.86 9.14
C ILE A 159 21.42 -3.17 7.78
N ALA A 160 22.26 -4.21 7.75
CA ALA A 160 22.78 -4.78 6.51
C ALA A 160 22.91 -6.29 6.63
N VAL A 161 21.92 -7.01 6.13
CA VAL A 161 21.81 -8.47 6.24
C VAL A 161 21.57 -9.10 4.87
N MET A 162 21.86 -10.39 4.75
CA MET A 162 21.61 -11.16 3.54
C MET A 162 21.05 -12.52 3.91
N GLU A 163 19.98 -12.92 3.24
CA GLU A 163 19.26 -14.16 3.50
C GLU A 163 18.80 -14.79 2.19
N GLN A 164 18.68 -16.12 2.15
CA GLN A 164 18.13 -16.82 1.00
C GLN A 164 16.61 -16.90 1.14
N ILE A 165 15.86 -16.08 0.41
CA ILE A 165 14.41 -15.92 0.59
C ILE A 165 13.56 -16.49 -0.54
N ASN A 166 14.14 -17.29 -1.46
CA ASN A 166 13.31 -17.98 -2.45
C ASN A 166 12.37 -18.98 -1.75
N ALA A 167 11.15 -19.13 -2.26
CA ALA A 167 10.08 -19.88 -1.62
C ALA A 167 10.49 -21.31 -1.25
N THR A 168 11.14 -22.05 -2.15
CA THR A 168 11.62 -23.41 -1.89
C THR A 168 12.55 -23.46 -0.67
N HIS A 169 13.56 -22.60 -0.62
CA HIS A 169 14.48 -22.56 0.52
C HIS A 169 13.76 -22.19 1.82
N LEU A 170 12.86 -21.22 1.78
CA LEU A 170 12.09 -20.81 2.95
C LEU A 170 11.21 -21.94 3.49
N PHE A 171 10.59 -22.72 2.62
CA PHE A 171 9.74 -23.85 3.01
C PHE A 171 10.56 -25.02 3.57
N ASP A 172 11.71 -25.32 2.96
CA ASP A 172 12.63 -26.37 3.43
C ASP A 172 13.28 -26.02 4.78
N ASN A 173 13.35 -24.73 5.13
CA ASN A 173 13.97 -24.22 6.35
C ASN A 173 12.98 -23.40 7.22
N ALA A 174 11.72 -23.82 7.23
CA ALA A 174 10.62 -23.04 7.81
C ALA A 174 10.81 -22.68 9.30
N GLU A 175 11.33 -23.60 10.12
CA GLU A 175 11.56 -23.36 11.56
C GLU A 175 12.62 -22.27 11.79
N GLU A 176 13.74 -22.33 11.06
CA GLU A 176 14.80 -21.32 11.13
C GLU A 176 14.26 -19.94 10.71
N TYR A 177 13.53 -19.86 9.60
CA TYR A 177 12.99 -18.60 9.12
C TYR A 177 11.84 -18.08 9.97
N ALA A 178 11.08 -18.94 10.63
CA ALA A 178 10.08 -18.52 11.61
C ALA A 178 10.74 -17.76 12.77
N GLU A 179 11.88 -18.24 13.28
CA GLU A 179 12.66 -17.55 14.30
C GLU A 179 13.25 -16.24 13.78
N LYS A 180 13.94 -16.26 12.63
CA LYS A 180 14.53 -15.06 12.03
C LYS A 180 13.49 -13.96 11.78
N PHE A 181 12.32 -14.31 11.27
CA PHE A 181 11.25 -13.35 11.02
C PHE A 181 10.64 -12.80 12.31
N SER A 182 10.52 -13.64 13.35
CA SER A 182 10.05 -13.18 14.67
C SER A 182 11.04 -12.22 15.33
N ASN A 183 12.32 -12.34 15.00
CA ASN A 183 13.39 -11.44 15.46
C ASN A 183 13.61 -10.22 14.54
N SER A 184 12.70 -9.98 13.59
CA SER A 184 12.72 -8.82 12.69
C SER A 184 14.05 -8.65 11.93
N ILE A 185 14.56 -9.75 11.34
CA ILE A 185 15.82 -9.74 10.58
C ILE A 185 15.86 -8.67 9.47
N PHE A 186 14.71 -8.26 8.93
CA PHE A 186 14.57 -7.18 7.94
C PHE A 186 13.93 -5.91 8.52
N GLY A 187 14.13 -5.64 9.80
CA GLY A 187 13.62 -4.44 10.46
C GLY A 187 12.09 -4.33 10.44
N GLY A 188 11.37 -5.46 10.42
CA GLY A 188 9.92 -5.47 10.34
C GLY A 188 9.35 -5.46 8.90
N ASN A 189 10.21 -5.59 7.88
CA ASN A 189 9.80 -5.63 6.47
C ASN A 189 9.70 -7.05 5.91
N GLU A 190 9.69 -8.08 6.76
CA GLU A 190 9.74 -9.49 6.36
C GLU A 190 8.62 -9.84 5.41
N PHE A 191 7.38 -9.52 5.81
CA PHE A 191 6.23 -9.85 4.99
C PHE A 191 6.25 -9.13 3.63
N ARG A 192 6.63 -7.85 3.62
CA ARG A 192 6.72 -7.02 2.41
C ARG A 192 7.73 -7.59 1.42
N ILE A 193 8.94 -7.83 1.89
CA ILE A 193 10.07 -8.22 1.05
C ILE A 193 9.87 -9.64 0.55
N VAL A 194 9.54 -10.57 1.45
CA VAL A 194 9.46 -12.00 1.13
C VAL A 194 8.35 -12.25 0.10
N THR A 195 7.14 -11.72 0.30
CA THR A 195 6.05 -12.03 -0.63
C THR A 195 6.17 -11.30 -1.96
N ILE A 196 6.60 -10.03 -1.96
CA ILE A 196 6.75 -9.27 -3.20
C ILE A 196 7.94 -9.80 -4.03
N ALA A 197 9.10 -10.05 -3.42
CA ALA A 197 10.27 -10.52 -4.16
C ALA A 197 9.98 -11.85 -4.85
N ASN A 198 9.35 -12.79 -4.15
CA ASN A 198 8.98 -14.08 -4.72
C ASN A 198 7.91 -13.94 -5.81
N ALA A 199 6.86 -13.14 -5.60
CA ALA A 199 5.84 -12.95 -6.65
C ALA A 199 6.43 -12.35 -7.94
N VAL A 200 7.33 -11.36 -7.83
CA VAL A 200 8.00 -10.76 -8.99
C VAL A 200 9.03 -11.72 -9.61
N ALA A 201 9.60 -12.62 -8.82
CA ALA A 201 10.47 -13.68 -9.32
C ALA A 201 9.68 -14.69 -10.17
N GLU A 202 8.48 -15.07 -9.71
CA GLU A 202 7.48 -15.90 -10.40
C GLU A 202 6.66 -15.13 -11.44
N GLU A 203 7.24 -14.06 -12.00
CA GLU A 203 6.68 -13.31 -13.13
C GLU A 203 5.28 -12.72 -12.91
N ALA A 204 4.97 -12.28 -11.67
CA ALA A 204 3.70 -11.63 -11.36
C ALA A 204 3.34 -10.55 -12.40
N PRO A 205 2.11 -10.56 -12.93
CA PRO A 205 1.71 -9.64 -13.98
C PRO A 205 1.70 -8.20 -13.46
N GLY A 206 1.98 -7.24 -14.35
CA GLY A 206 2.15 -5.84 -13.95
C GLY A 206 0.97 -5.26 -13.16
N TYR A 207 -0.28 -5.67 -13.45
CA TYR A 207 -1.44 -5.21 -12.68
C TYR A 207 -1.43 -5.72 -11.23
N ALA A 208 -0.92 -6.94 -10.98
CA ALA A 208 -0.77 -7.49 -9.64
C ALA A 208 0.36 -6.77 -8.91
N VAL A 209 1.49 -6.55 -9.60
CA VAL A 209 2.63 -5.79 -9.07
C VAL A 209 2.21 -4.41 -8.59
N ARG A 210 1.48 -3.66 -9.42
CA ARG A 210 0.97 -2.34 -9.03
C ARG A 210 -0.01 -2.39 -7.85
N SER A 211 -0.74 -3.48 -7.69
CA SER A 211 -1.71 -3.64 -6.60
C SER A 211 -1.02 -3.85 -5.25
N PHE A 212 -0.07 -4.79 -5.16
CA PHE A 212 0.68 -4.99 -3.91
C PHE A 212 1.76 -3.93 -3.67
N GLU A 213 2.24 -3.24 -4.71
CA GLU A 213 3.08 -2.03 -4.59
C GLU A 213 2.34 -0.93 -3.84
N PHE A 214 1.07 -0.69 -4.17
CA PHE A 214 0.22 0.28 -3.50
C PHE A 214 -0.19 -0.18 -2.09
N HIS A 215 -0.49 -1.47 -1.91
CA HIS A 215 -0.90 -2.01 -0.60
C HIS A 215 0.25 -2.07 0.43
N ASP A 216 1.50 -2.15 -0.04
CA ASP A 216 2.76 -2.27 0.72
C ASP A 216 3.30 -3.70 0.94
N HIS A 217 2.49 -4.74 0.71
CA HIS A 217 2.88 -6.14 0.72
C HIS A 217 1.94 -6.97 -0.17
N TYR A 218 2.38 -8.16 -0.56
CA TYR A 218 1.51 -9.13 -1.23
C TYR A 218 0.89 -10.09 -0.19
N CYS A 219 -0.43 -10.25 -0.22
CA CYS A 219 -1.18 -11.12 0.68
C CYS A 219 -2.46 -11.70 0.04
N PRO A 220 -3.09 -12.71 0.68
CA PRO A 220 -4.31 -13.31 0.13
C PRO A 220 -5.49 -12.33 0.06
N GLY A 221 -5.46 -11.28 0.89
CA GLY A 221 -6.43 -10.18 0.83
C GLY A 221 -6.28 -9.34 -0.43
N VAL A 222 -5.05 -8.93 -0.79
CA VAL A 222 -4.79 -8.22 -2.06
C VAL A 222 -5.16 -9.10 -3.24
N THR A 223 -4.76 -10.38 -3.22
CA THR A 223 -5.18 -11.38 -4.21
C THR A 223 -6.69 -11.42 -4.40
N SER A 224 -7.47 -11.37 -3.31
CA SER A 224 -8.94 -11.38 -3.40
C SER A 224 -9.46 -10.18 -4.21
N GLY A 225 -8.87 -9.00 -4.05
CA GLY A 225 -9.24 -7.81 -4.82
C GLY A 225 -8.79 -7.87 -6.27
N ILE A 226 -7.61 -8.45 -6.53
CA ILE A 226 -7.13 -8.71 -7.90
C ILE A 226 -8.10 -9.64 -8.64
N LEU A 227 -8.50 -10.74 -8.00
CA LEU A 227 -9.45 -11.70 -8.57
C LEU A 227 -10.83 -11.07 -8.80
N MET A 228 -11.35 -10.26 -7.86
CA MET A 228 -12.59 -9.52 -8.07
C MET A 228 -12.51 -8.55 -9.25
N ALA A 229 -11.41 -7.81 -9.37
CA ALA A 229 -11.20 -6.88 -10.48
C ALA A 229 -11.11 -7.62 -11.82
N GLN A 230 -10.39 -8.75 -11.87
CA GLN A 230 -10.32 -9.59 -13.06
C GLN A 230 -11.69 -10.17 -13.42
N TYR A 231 -12.45 -10.65 -12.43
CA TYR A 231 -13.80 -11.18 -12.65
C TYR A 231 -14.69 -10.15 -13.37
N VAL A 232 -14.81 -8.94 -12.83
CA VAL A 232 -15.68 -7.93 -13.46
C VAL A 232 -15.15 -7.44 -14.80
N LYS A 233 -13.82 -7.33 -14.97
CA LYS A 233 -13.24 -7.00 -16.29
C LYS A 233 -13.51 -8.07 -17.35
N THR A 234 -13.59 -9.34 -16.95
CA THR A 234 -13.85 -10.46 -17.86
C THR A 234 -15.33 -10.60 -18.19
N PHE A 235 -16.20 -10.56 -17.19
CA PHE A 235 -17.63 -10.89 -17.34
C PHE A 235 -18.55 -9.68 -17.45
N TYR A 236 -18.11 -8.50 -17.00
CA TYR A 236 -18.83 -7.24 -17.05
C TYR A 236 -17.95 -6.12 -17.62
N PRO A 237 -17.30 -6.30 -18.78
CA PRO A 237 -16.36 -5.32 -19.33
C PRO A 237 -17.04 -3.96 -19.54
N LEU A 238 -16.24 -2.89 -19.49
CA LEU A 238 -16.72 -1.56 -19.84
C LEU A 238 -16.59 -1.30 -21.34
N ASP A 239 -17.62 -0.70 -21.93
CA ASP A 239 -17.53 -0.03 -23.22
C ASP A 239 -16.94 1.38 -23.07
N THR A 240 -16.74 2.09 -24.20
CA THR A 240 -16.24 3.47 -24.16
C THR A 240 -17.31 4.38 -23.55
N GLY A 241 -17.10 4.79 -22.30
CA GLY A 241 -18.05 5.60 -21.53
C GLY A 241 -18.72 4.85 -20.38
N GLY A 242 -18.54 3.52 -20.30
CA GLY A 242 -19.03 2.70 -19.21
C GLY A 242 -18.35 3.06 -17.88
N SER A 243 -18.93 2.62 -16.77
CA SER A 243 -18.43 2.97 -15.44
C SER A 243 -18.56 1.83 -14.43
N TYR A 244 -17.60 1.77 -13.52
CA TYR A 244 -17.71 1.05 -12.27
C TYR A 244 -17.87 2.02 -11.09
N PHE A 245 -18.62 1.61 -10.09
CA PHE A 245 -18.51 2.11 -8.72
C PHE A 245 -18.33 0.93 -7.79
N VAL A 246 -17.40 1.00 -6.85
CA VAL A 246 -17.12 -0.10 -5.92
C VAL A 246 -17.54 0.31 -4.52
N GLN A 247 -18.25 -0.56 -3.82
CA GLN A 247 -18.60 -0.41 -2.42
C GLN A 247 -18.03 -1.57 -1.61
N GLY A 248 -17.08 -1.31 -0.72
CA GLY A 248 -16.64 -2.31 0.26
C GLY A 248 -17.67 -2.45 1.37
N VAL A 249 -18.19 -3.66 1.58
CA VAL A 249 -19.12 -3.97 2.69
C VAL A 249 -18.48 -4.89 3.74
N SER A 250 -17.25 -5.33 3.51
CA SER A 250 -16.42 -6.02 4.51
C SER A 250 -14.95 -5.59 4.32
N PRO A 251 -14.58 -4.33 4.58
CA PRO A 251 -13.33 -3.73 4.09
C PRO A 251 -12.06 -4.43 4.61
N ALA A 252 -11.06 -4.62 3.74
CA ALA A 252 -9.79 -5.31 3.99
C ALA A 252 -8.72 -4.88 2.95
N CYS A 253 -7.72 -5.74 2.67
CA CYS A 253 -6.65 -5.47 1.70
C CYS A 253 -7.13 -5.48 0.23
N LYS A 254 -8.26 -6.13 -0.08
CA LYS A 254 -8.81 -6.23 -1.45
C LYS A 254 -9.20 -4.87 -2.03
N GLU A 255 -9.57 -3.94 -1.15
CA GLU A 255 -9.98 -2.57 -1.48
C GLU A 255 -8.88 -1.89 -2.28
N ASP A 256 -7.63 -1.98 -1.83
CA ASP A 256 -6.47 -1.36 -2.46
C ASP A 256 -6.20 -1.89 -3.87
N ALA A 257 -6.34 -3.20 -4.08
CA ALA A 257 -6.26 -3.79 -5.42
C ALA A 257 -7.41 -3.30 -6.33
N LEU A 258 -8.63 -3.17 -5.80
CA LEU A 258 -9.78 -2.66 -6.56
C LEU A 258 -9.58 -1.18 -6.94
N LEU A 259 -9.05 -0.36 -6.03
CA LEU A 259 -8.69 1.04 -6.31
C LEU A 259 -7.70 1.13 -7.48
N VAL A 260 -6.66 0.30 -7.46
CA VAL A 260 -5.60 0.27 -8.47
C VAL A 260 -6.12 -0.25 -9.81
N MET A 261 -6.79 -1.40 -9.82
CA MET A 261 -7.13 -2.11 -11.04
C MET A 261 -8.37 -1.58 -11.75
N LEU A 262 -9.37 -1.09 -11.00
CA LEU A 262 -10.61 -0.55 -11.56
C LEU A 262 -10.58 0.97 -11.64
N ASN A 263 -9.55 1.62 -11.10
CA ASN A 263 -9.38 3.07 -11.10
C ASN A 263 -10.60 3.82 -10.47
N THR A 264 -11.21 3.18 -9.48
CA THR A 264 -12.39 3.65 -8.76
C THR A 264 -11.96 4.24 -7.42
N THR A 265 -11.56 5.51 -7.36
CA THR A 265 -11.12 6.12 -6.08
C THR A 265 -12.20 7.01 -5.45
N PRO A 266 -12.18 7.23 -4.12
CA PRO A 266 -13.07 8.21 -3.49
C PRO A 266 -12.96 9.61 -4.11
N GLY A 267 -11.75 10.05 -4.46
CA GLY A 267 -11.51 11.33 -5.16
C GLY A 267 -12.11 11.38 -6.56
N LYS A 268 -12.16 10.25 -7.27
CA LYS A 268 -12.88 10.09 -8.55
C LYS A 268 -14.38 9.85 -8.36
N LYS A 269 -14.86 9.86 -7.11
CA LYS A 269 -16.25 9.60 -6.72
C LYS A 269 -16.75 8.23 -7.20
N GLY A 270 -15.83 7.26 -7.31
CA GLY A 270 -16.07 5.90 -7.80
C GLY A 270 -16.01 4.82 -6.71
N TYR A 271 -15.82 5.21 -5.46
CA TYR A 271 -15.65 4.27 -4.35
C TYR A 271 -16.43 4.70 -3.12
N GLY A 272 -17.01 3.73 -2.43
CA GLY A 272 -17.64 3.88 -1.11
C GLY A 272 -17.20 2.74 -0.19
N VAL A 273 -17.27 2.97 1.12
CA VAL A 273 -16.97 1.95 2.12
C VAL A 273 -18.00 2.03 3.23
N THR A 274 -18.55 0.88 3.60
CA THR A 274 -19.34 0.70 4.82
C THR A 274 -18.64 -0.32 5.72
N TYR A 275 -18.66 -0.06 7.02
CA TYR A 275 -18.09 -0.93 8.05
C TYR A 275 -19.23 -1.52 8.89
N PRO A 276 -19.94 -2.55 8.37
CA PRO A 276 -21.02 -3.17 9.13
C PRO A 276 -20.46 -3.90 10.35
N THR A 277 -21.20 -3.83 11.44
CA THR A 277 -20.97 -4.62 12.64
C THR A 277 -21.41 -6.07 12.42
N SER A 278 -21.05 -6.96 13.35
CA SER A 278 -21.57 -8.34 13.32
C SER A 278 -23.09 -8.40 13.48
N GLU A 279 -23.71 -7.43 14.17
CA GLU A 279 -25.17 -7.33 14.27
C GLU A 279 -25.80 -6.91 12.93
N ASP A 280 -25.21 -5.94 12.24
CA ASP A 280 -25.65 -5.53 10.91
C ASP A 280 -25.61 -6.72 9.93
N ILE A 281 -24.48 -7.46 9.91
CA ILE A 281 -24.32 -8.66 9.07
C ILE A 281 -25.31 -9.76 9.46
N ALA A 282 -25.62 -9.94 10.74
CA ALA A 282 -26.59 -10.93 11.19
C ALA A 282 -28.03 -10.58 10.76
N ASN A 283 -28.32 -9.29 10.58
CA ASN A 283 -29.60 -8.80 10.07
C ASN A 283 -29.69 -8.83 8.54
N TRP A 284 -28.58 -9.06 7.82
CA TRP A 284 -28.62 -9.23 6.38
C TRP A 284 -29.39 -10.49 5.97
N PRO A 285 -30.03 -10.47 4.79
CA PRO A 285 -30.65 -11.67 4.25
C PRO A 285 -29.61 -12.78 4.09
N THR A 286 -30.04 -14.03 4.24
CA THR A 286 -29.15 -15.21 4.24
C THR A 286 -28.26 -15.30 3.01
N TRP A 287 -28.71 -14.82 1.85
CA TRP A 287 -27.92 -14.81 0.62
C TRP A 287 -26.73 -13.84 0.65
N ALA A 288 -26.74 -12.84 1.54
CA ALA A 288 -25.76 -11.75 1.57
C ALA A 288 -24.77 -11.84 2.75
N GLN A 289 -24.92 -12.78 3.68
CA GLN A 289 -24.09 -12.84 4.90
C GLN A 289 -22.58 -12.99 4.61
N SER A 290 -22.22 -13.56 3.45
CA SER A 290 -20.84 -13.71 3.00
C SER A 290 -20.35 -12.57 2.10
N ALA A 291 -21.18 -11.55 1.84
CA ALA A 291 -20.85 -10.45 0.96
C ALA A 291 -19.57 -9.73 1.39
N ARG A 292 -18.76 -9.37 0.40
CA ARG A 292 -17.47 -8.71 0.59
C ARG A 292 -17.42 -7.33 -0.06
N ASN A 293 -17.87 -7.25 -1.30
CA ASN A 293 -17.99 -5.99 -2.06
C ASN A 293 -19.27 -6.00 -2.87
N ILE A 294 -19.78 -4.82 -3.16
CA ILE A 294 -20.76 -4.59 -4.21
C ILE A 294 -20.03 -3.85 -5.33
N ILE A 295 -20.02 -4.41 -6.53
CA ILE A 295 -19.53 -3.72 -7.72
C ILE A 295 -20.73 -3.30 -8.54
N TYR A 296 -20.94 -2.00 -8.65
CA TYR A 296 -21.94 -1.42 -9.51
C TYR A 296 -21.32 -1.22 -10.88
N TRP A 297 -21.94 -1.80 -11.89
CA TRP A 297 -21.51 -1.73 -13.28
C TRP A 297 -22.59 -1.06 -14.13
N LYS A 298 -22.17 -0.23 -15.08
CA LYS A 298 -23.07 0.42 -16.02
C LYS A 298 -22.41 0.56 -17.38
N GLU A 299 -23.05 0.00 -18.40
CA GLU A 299 -22.74 0.24 -19.81
C GLU A 299 -23.18 1.64 -20.24
N THR A 300 -22.53 2.18 -21.27
CA THR A 300 -22.87 3.50 -21.84
C THR A 300 -24.28 3.54 -22.41
N SER A 301 -24.73 2.43 -23.00
CA SER A 301 -26.06 2.29 -23.63
C SER A 301 -27.20 2.20 -22.61
N SER A 302 -26.91 1.85 -21.36
CA SER A 302 -27.91 1.63 -20.31
C SER A 302 -28.21 2.91 -19.54
N SER A 303 -29.46 3.13 -19.15
CA SER A 303 -29.85 4.13 -18.15
C SER A 303 -29.61 3.63 -16.71
N SER A 304 -29.73 2.33 -16.49
CA SER A 304 -29.60 1.66 -15.18
C SER A 304 -28.20 1.14 -14.88
N TRP A 305 -27.87 1.12 -13.60
CA TRP A 305 -26.74 0.39 -13.05
C TRP A 305 -27.16 -1.04 -12.69
N VAL A 306 -26.22 -1.98 -12.68
CA VAL A 306 -26.38 -3.31 -12.10
C VAL A 306 -25.46 -3.42 -10.89
N ALA A 307 -26.01 -3.73 -9.73
CA ALA A 307 -25.27 -4.02 -8.50
C ALA A 307 -24.92 -5.52 -8.45
N LEU A 308 -23.62 -5.84 -8.47
CA LEU A 308 -23.09 -7.19 -8.33
C LEU A 308 -22.60 -7.38 -6.90
N VAL A 309 -23.31 -8.14 -6.09
CA VAL A 309 -22.90 -8.46 -4.72
C VAL A 309 -21.98 -9.67 -4.76
N LEU A 310 -20.71 -9.46 -4.38
CA LEU A 310 -19.64 -10.43 -4.57
C LEU A 310 -19.20 -11.06 -3.25
N GLU A 311 -18.99 -12.36 -3.28
CA GLU A 311 -18.21 -13.13 -2.32
C GLU A 311 -16.87 -13.56 -2.95
N LYS A 312 -15.85 -13.72 -2.11
CA LYS A 312 -14.63 -14.46 -2.46
C LYS A 312 -14.59 -15.76 -1.68
N GLN A 313 -14.55 -16.88 -2.41
CA GLN A 313 -14.37 -18.21 -1.88
C GLN A 313 -12.89 -18.53 -1.61
N SER A 314 -12.63 -19.38 -0.63
CA SER A 314 -11.29 -19.91 -0.38
C SER A 314 -10.94 -21.00 -1.38
N GLY A 315 -9.69 -21.00 -1.83
CA GLY A 315 -9.14 -22.06 -2.67
C GLY A 315 -8.47 -23.12 -1.80
N THR A 316 -8.37 -24.34 -2.31
CA THR A 316 -7.62 -25.43 -1.66
C THR A 316 -6.16 -25.36 -2.10
N THR A 317 -5.34 -24.62 -1.37
CA THR A 317 -3.95 -24.35 -1.75
C THR A 317 -3.02 -25.56 -1.61
N GLY A 318 -3.35 -26.49 -0.70
CA GLY A 318 -2.45 -27.60 -0.34
C GLY A 318 -1.23 -27.15 0.48
N CYS A 319 -1.16 -25.87 0.86
CA CYS A 319 -0.07 -25.34 1.68
C CYS A 319 -0.14 -25.94 3.10
N PRO A 320 0.97 -26.50 3.61
CA PRO A 320 1.05 -26.89 5.01
C PRO A 320 1.08 -25.64 5.91
N ASP A 321 0.84 -25.86 7.20
CA ASP A 321 1.13 -24.84 8.21
C ASP A 321 2.62 -24.89 8.55
N TYR A 322 3.35 -23.85 8.15
CA TYR A 322 4.77 -23.65 8.42
C TYR A 322 5.03 -23.03 9.81
N GLY A 323 4.01 -22.83 10.65
CA GLY A 323 4.15 -22.25 11.98
C GLY A 323 4.49 -20.75 12.00
N ASN A 324 4.52 -20.10 10.83
CA ASN A 324 4.82 -18.68 10.68
C ASN A 324 3.89 -18.04 9.64
N SER A 325 3.35 -16.86 9.97
CA SER A 325 2.35 -16.19 9.15
C SER A 325 2.87 -15.71 7.79
N VAL A 326 4.16 -15.32 7.68
CA VAL A 326 4.79 -14.90 6.42
C VAL A 326 4.90 -16.09 5.48
N LEU A 327 5.38 -17.24 5.98
CA LEU A 327 5.54 -18.47 5.18
C LEU A 327 4.19 -19.02 4.71
N ASN A 328 3.20 -19.07 5.61
CA ASN A 328 1.85 -19.54 5.29
C ASN A 328 1.18 -18.67 4.21
N LYS A 329 1.35 -17.34 4.31
CA LYS A 329 0.83 -16.40 3.32
C LYS A 329 1.58 -16.49 2.01
N LEU A 330 2.92 -16.53 2.03
CA LEU A 330 3.75 -16.71 0.83
C LEU A 330 3.30 -17.93 0.01
N CYS A 331 3.13 -19.09 0.66
CA CYS A 331 2.69 -20.29 -0.05
C CYS A 331 1.32 -20.09 -0.70
N SER A 332 0.37 -19.53 0.03
CA SER A 332 -0.98 -19.27 -0.49
C SER A 332 -0.97 -18.25 -1.62
N ASP A 333 -0.16 -17.21 -1.49
CA ASP A 333 -0.01 -16.12 -2.45
C ASP A 333 0.56 -16.61 -3.78
N LEU A 334 1.63 -17.41 -3.75
CA LEU A 334 2.19 -18.00 -4.97
C LEU A 334 1.22 -18.99 -5.63
N TRP A 335 0.47 -19.76 -4.84
CA TRP A 335 -0.57 -20.64 -5.38
C TRP A 335 -1.66 -19.85 -6.12
N TYR A 336 -2.11 -18.73 -5.55
CA TYR A 336 -3.10 -17.88 -6.21
C TYR A 336 -2.53 -17.11 -7.41
N LEU A 337 -1.24 -16.78 -7.38
CA LEU A 337 -0.56 -16.04 -8.44
C LEU A 337 -0.68 -16.75 -9.79
N GLU A 338 -0.54 -18.08 -9.79
CA GLU A 338 -0.69 -18.94 -10.96
C GLU A 338 -2.14 -19.02 -11.50
N ARG A 339 -3.11 -18.45 -10.78
CA ARG A 339 -4.56 -18.60 -11.04
C ARG A 339 -5.28 -17.26 -11.14
N LEU A 340 -4.54 -16.15 -11.25
CA LEU A 340 -5.13 -14.81 -11.39
C LEU A 340 -5.93 -14.61 -12.69
N ASP A 341 -5.79 -15.52 -13.64
CA ASP A 341 -6.53 -15.55 -14.92
C ASP A 341 -7.80 -16.40 -14.88
N GLN A 342 -8.08 -17.08 -13.77
CA GLN A 342 -9.26 -17.92 -13.53
C GLN A 342 -10.12 -17.36 -12.37
N PRO A 343 -10.52 -16.07 -12.40
CA PRO A 343 -11.19 -15.45 -11.28
C PRO A 343 -12.56 -16.08 -10.94
N GLU A 344 -13.22 -16.73 -11.89
CA GLU A 344 -14.50 -17.43 -11.71
C GLU A 344 -14.41 -18.63 -10.77
N GLU A 345 -13.22 -19.19 -10.52
CA GLU A 345 -13.03 -20.24 -9.52
C GLU A 345 -13.18 -19.72 -8.08
N PHE A 346 -13.00 -18.42 -7.89
CA PHE A 346 -12.91 -17.81 -6.55
C PHE A 346 -13.97 -16.75 -6.29
N ILE A 347 -14.52 -16.12 -7.32
CA ILE A 347 -15.49 -15.03 -7.18
C ILE A 347 -16.88 -15.54 -7.49
N THR A 348 -17.79 -15.34 -6.54
CA THR A 348 -19.22 -15.67 -6.70
C THR A 348 -20.04 -14.39 -6.70
N VAL A 349 -20.91 -14.25 -7.70
CA VAL A 349 -21.97 -13.26 -7.67
C VAL A 349 -23.11 -13.84 -6.84
N LEU A 350 -23.23 -13.40 -5.59
CA LEU A 350 -24.33 -13.77 -4.71
C LEU A 350 -25.66 -13.29 -5.26
N LYS A 351 -25.65 -12.08 -5.86
CA LYS A 351 -26.79 -11.50 -6.55
C LYS A 351 -26.37 -10.42 -7.55
N ALA A 352 -27.09 -10.33 -8.65
CA ALA A 352 -27.02 -9.25 -9.62
C ALA A 352 -28.38 -8.55 -9.65
N ILE A 353 -28.41 -7.24 -9.36
CA ILE A 353 -29.65 -6.47 -9.17
C ILE A 353 -29.60 -5.23 -10.06
N THR A 354 -30.55 -5.11 -10.98
CA THR A 354 -30.69 -3.90 -11.81
C THR A 354 -31.34 -2.79 -10.99
N LEU A 355 -30.66 -1.65 -10.87
CA LEU A 355 -31.18 -0.50 -10.14
C LEU A 355 -32.28 0.21 -10.95
N PRO A 356 -33.30 0.78 -10.28
CA PRO A 356 -34.31 1.60 -10.94
C PRO A 356 -33.69 2.78 -11.67
N ASP A 357 -34.29 3.19 -12.79
CA ASP A 357 -33.86 4.34 -13.56
C ASP A 357 -33.71 5.60 -12.69
N GLY A 358 -32.60 6.32 -12.88
CA GLY A 358 -32.28 7.51 -12.11
C GLY A 358 -31.60 7.25 -10.76
N THR A 359 -31.57 6.00 -10.28
CA THR A 359 -30.83 5.62 -9.07
C THR A 359 -29.35 5.46 -9.38
N VAL A 360 -28.49 5.95 -8.49
CA VAL A 360 -27.04 5.84 -8.64
C VAL A 360 -26.40 5.09 -7.46
N PRO A 361 -25.23 4.45 -7.65
CA PRO A 361 -24.55 3.69 -6.59
C PRO A 361 -24.32 4.50 -5.30
N LYS A 362 -24.13 5.81 -5.45
CA LYS A 362 -23.91 6.72 -4.31
C LYS A 362 -25.10 6.82 -3.37
N ASP A 363 -26.31 6.51 -3.83
CA ASP A 363 -27.50 6.53 -2.98
C ASP A 363 -27.45 5.43 -1.90
N PHE A 364 -26.74 4.34 -2.18
CA PHE A 364 -26.48 3.18 -1.31
C PHE A 364 -25.21 3.32 -0.45
N ALA A 365 -24.33 4.25 -0.79
CA ALA A 365 -23.06 4.47 -0.09
C ALA A 365 -23.10 5.65 0.91
N ARG A 366 -24.30 6.12 1.28
CA ARG A 366 -24.46 7.26 2.20
C ARG A 366 -24.31 6.82 3.66
N PRO A 367 -23.88 7.73 4.56
CA PRO A 367 -23.89 7.46 5.99
C PRO A 367 -25.29 7.06 6.50
N GLY A 368 -25.35 6.02 7.33
CA GLY A 368 -26.60 5.49 7.89
C GLY A 368 -27.44 4.66 6.93
N VAL A 369 -26.91 4.31 5.75
CA VAL A 369 -27.56 3.42 4.78
C VAL A 369 -26.87 2.06 4.79
N ASP A 370 -27.67 1.00 4.96
CA ASP A 370 -27.23 -0.37 4.69
C ASP A 370 -27.56 -0.73 3.24
N ALA A 371 -26.53 -0.81 2.41
CA ALA A 371 -26.70 -1.10 0.99
C ALA A 371 -27.27 -2.50 0.73
N ILE A 372 -26.95 -3.49 1.58
CA ILE A 372 -27.41 -4.87 1.38
C ILE A 372 -28.91 -4.95 1.64
N LEU A 373 -29.41 -4.33 2.71
CA LEU A 373 -30.84 -4.31 3.03
C LEU A 373 -31.64 -3.56 1.95
N LEU A 374 -31.17 -2.39 1.50
CA LEU A 374 -31.84 -1.67 0.41
C LEU A 374 -31.85 -2.44 -0.90
N LEU A 375 -30.79 -3.19 -1.20
CA LEU A 375 -30.76 -4.05 -2.39
C LEU A 375 -31.71 -5.23 -2.26
N ASP A 376 -31.91 -5.78 -1.06
CA ASP A 376 -32.86 -6.88 -0.82
C ASP A 376 -34.31 -6.46 -1.12
N GLU A 377 -34.70 -5.23 -0.78
CA GLU A 377 -36.01 -4.66 -1.09
C GLU A 377 -36.30 -4.55 -2.60
N LEU A 378 -35.26 -4.54 -3.45
CA LEU A 378 -35.39 -4.45 -4.92
C LEU A 378 -35.47 -5.83 -5.61
N VAL A 379 -35.40 -6.91 -4.85
CA VAL A 379 -35.45 -8.29 -5.38
C VAL A 379 -36.88 -8.81 -5.48
N GLU A 380 -37.82 -8.23 -4.72
CA GLU A 380 -39.27 -8.51 -4.81
C GLU A 380 -39.86 -7.99 -6.12
#